data_AF-A0A7W3Y2A5-F1
#
_entry.id   AF-A0A7W3Y2A5-F1
#
_cell.length_a   1.000
_cell.length_b   1.000
_cell.length_c   1.000
_cell.angle_alpha   90.00
_cell.angle_beta   90.00
_cell.angle_gamma   90.00
#
_symmetry.space_group_name_H-M   'P 1'
#
loop_
_entity.id
_entity.type
_entity.pdbx_description
1 polymer ?
#
loop_
_entity_poly.entity_id
_entity_poly.type
_entity_poly.pdbx_seq_one_letter_code
_entity_poly.pdbx_strand_id
1 'polypeptide(L)'
;MAGWRALAIGFGVEVAAPYLDNEVLRACLAVPPEERGAPGVYKPLLAAAFPNGPVPPFVLGRVTKGGFNGVSYAGLFGHADTIAELLGPASRLASLGLLIPGPVEAMLRLAGEGQRVPQGSLHPAVATEVWLRQLDVRPVAWWEEVADRVATA
;
A
#
# COMPACT_ATOMS: atom_id res chain seq x y z
N MET A 1 9.95 12.25 -7.49
CA MET A 1 10.25 11.63 -6.18
C MET A 1 11.39 10.65 -6.40
N ALA A 2 12.55 10.86 -5.78
CA ALA A 2 13.67 9.94 -5.95
C ALA A 2 13.36 8.64 -5.20
N GLY A 3 13.31 7.51 -5.91
CA GLY A 3 12.99 6.21 -5.30
C GLY A 3 14.07 5.72 -4.33
N TRP A 4 13.78 4.66 -3.57
CA TRP A 4 14.68 4.09 -2.55
C TRP A 4 16.12 3.85 -3.03
N ARG A 5 16.30 3.44 -4.28
CA ARG A 5 17.62 3.23 -4.89
C ARG A 5 18.43 4.53 -4.96
N ALA A 6 17.81 5.63 -5.37
CA ALA A 6 18.48 6.94 -5.48
C ALA A 6 18.89 7.49 -4.11
N LEU A 7 18.07 7.23 -3.07
CA LEU A 7 18.43 7.55 -1.69
C LEU A 7 19.65 6.73 -1.23
N ALA A 8 19.64 5.42 -1.47
CA ALA A 8 20.70 4.52 -1.02
C ALA A 8 22.07 4.78 -1.68
N ILE A 9 22.08 5.16 -2.97
CA ILE A 9 23.32 5.55 -3.67
C ILE A 9 24.00 6.73 -2.96
N GLY A 10 23.23 7.67 -2.39
CA GLY A 10 23.77 8.78 -1.60
C GLY A 10 24.54 8.34 -0.35
N PHE A 11 24.33 7.10 0.10
CA PHE A 11 25.05 6.46 1.21
C PHE A 11 26.10 5.44 0.72
N GLY A 12 26.41 5.39 -0.58
CA GLY A 12 27.33 4.41 -1.15
C GLY A 12 26.79 2.97 -1.16
N VAL A 13 25.47 2.80 -1.03
CA VAL A 13 24.81 1.49 -1.01
C VAL A 13 24.06 1.25 -2.31
N GLU A 14 24.35 0.15 -2.98
CA GLU A 14 23.56 -0.31 -4.13
C GLU A 14 22.42 -1.21 -3.63
N VAL A 15 21.18 -0.86 -3.97
CA VAL A 15 20.00 -1.67 -3.64
C VAL A 15 19.76 -2.67 -4.76
N ALA A 16 19.90 -3.96 -4.45
CA ALA A 16 19.47 -5.04 -5.32
C ALA A 16 18.07 -5.54 -4.94
N ALA A 17 17.29 -5.97 -5.94
CA ALA A 17 15.98 -6.59 -5.74
C ALA A 17 15.90 -7.94 -6.47
N PRO A 18 16.56 -9.02 -5.96
CA PRO A 18 16.67 -10.29 -6.68
C PRO A 18 15.33 -10.95 -7.03
N TYR A 19 14.29 -10.76 -6.20
CA TYR A 19 12.94 -11.27 -6.48
C TYR A 19 12.20 -10.52 -7.60
N LEU A 20 12.77 -9.42 -8.10
CA LEU A 20 12.28 -8.69 -9.29
C LEU A 20 13.13 -8.97 -10.52
N ASP A 21 14.06 -9.94 -10.45
CA ASP A 21 14.77 -10.43 -11.63
C ASP A 21 13.79 -11.03 -12.64
N ASN A 22 14.05 -10.81 -13.93
CA ASN A 22 13.16 -11.25 -15.00
C ASN A 22 12.96 -12.76 -15.03
N GLU A 23 14.00 -13.57 -14.74
CA GLU A 23 13.87 -15.02 -14.74
C GLU A 23 13.05 -15.50 -13.54
N VAL A 24 13.22 -14.86 -12.37
CA VAL A 24 12.40 -15.15 -11.19
C VAL A 24 10.93 -14.81 -11.47
N LEU A 25 10.66 -13.64 -12.06
CA LEU A 25 9.30 -13.24 -12.42
C LEU A 25 8.68 -14.19 -13.44
N ARG A 26 9.40 -14.57 -14.50
CA ARG A 26 8.92 -15.54 -15.49
C ARG A 26 8.60 -16.88 -14.86
N ALA A 27 9.47 -17.40 -13.99
CA ALA A 27 9.22 -18.64 -13.26
C ALA A 27 7.94 -18.55 -12.41
N CYS A 28 7.75 -17.46 -11.65
CA CYS A 28 6.54 -17.26 -10.85
C CYS A 28 5.26 -17.10 -11.71
N LEU A 29 5.35 -16.42 -12.84
CA LEU A 29 4.21 -16.17 -13.73
C LEU A 29 3.82 -17.39 -14.56
N ALA A 30 4.75 -18.33 -14.79
CA ALA A 30 4.48 -19.60 -15.46
C ALA A 30 3.64 -20.57 -14.60
N VAL A 31 3.61 -20.39 -13.27
CA VAL A 31 2.83 -21.25 -12.37
C VAL A 31 1.33 -20.92 -12.49
N PRO A 32 0.42 -21.90 -12.63
CA PRO A 32 -1.01 -21.68 -12.65
C PRO A 32 -1.51 -20.91 -11.40
N PRO A 33 -2.41 -19.91 -11.54
CA PRO A 33 -2.87 -19.09 -10.42
C PRO A 33 -3.37 -19.88 -9.20
N GLU A 34 -4.05 -21.00 -9.44
CA GLU A 34 -4.58 -21.93 -8.43
C GLU A 34 -3.49 -22.63 -7.61
N GLU A 35 -2.27 -22.73 -8.12
CA GLU A 35 -1.12 -23.31 -7.42
C GLU A 35 -0.29 -22.27 -6.65
N ARG A 36 -0.51 -20.97 -6.91
CA ARG A 36 0.26 -19.88 -6.28
C ARG A 36 -0.07 -19.66 -4.81
N GLY A 37 -1.26 -20.09 -4.37
CA GLY A 37 -1.73 -19.92 -3.01
C GLY A 37 -2.66 -21.05 -2.59
N ALA A 38 -2.71 -21.31 -1.28
CA ALA A 38 -3.68 -22.22 -0.68
C ALA A 38 -4.23 -21.59 0.62
N PRO A 39 -5.51 -21.79 0.97
CA PRO A 39 -6.06 -21.32 2.23
C PRO A 39 -5.20 -21.79 3.41
N GLY A 40 -4.84 -20.86 4.30
CA GLY A 40 -4.03 -21.15 5.49
C GLY A 40 -2.54 -21.40 5.24
N VAL A 41 -2.07 -21.43 3.98
CA VAL A 41 -0.65 -21.61 3.65
C VAL A 41 -0.04 -20.30 3.18
N TYR A 42 0.88 -19.76 3.97
CA TYR A 42 1.56 -18.50 3.65
C TYR A 42 2.70 -18.73 2.65
N LYS A 43 2.53 -18.25 1.41
CA LYS A 43 3.53 -18.31 0.31
C LYS A 43 4.06 -19.74 0.03
N PRO A 44 3.19 -20.69 -0.35
CA PRO A 44 3.54 -22.11 -0.51
C PRO A 44 4.73 -22.35 -1.45
N LEU A 45 4.73 -21.73 -2.63
CA LEU A 45 5.78 -21.92 -3.63
C LEU A 45 7.14 -21.39 -3.17
N LEU A 46 7.16 -20.30 -2.42
CA LEU A 46 8.40 -19.74 -1.87
C LEU A 46 8.97 -20.69 -0.81
N ALA A 47 8.14 -21.27 0.05
CA ALA A 47 8.61 -22.26 1.02
C ALA A 47 9.14 -23.53 0.33
N ALA A 48 8.43 -24.01 -0.70
CA ALA A 48 8.83 -25.18 -1.50
C ALA A 48 10.12 -24.97 -2.32
N ALA A 49 10.54 -23.73 -2.55
CA ALA A 49 11.80 -23.42 -3.23
C ALA A 49 13.05 -23.58 -2.32
N PHE A 50 12.89 -23.70 -1.00
CA PHE A 50 14.00 -23.75 -0.04
C PHE A 50 14.04 -24.98 0.90
N PRO A 51 13.69 -26.21 0.47
CA PRO A 51 13.61 -27.37 1.38
C PRO A 51 14.96 -27.73 2.02
N ASN A 52 16.07 -27.47 1.33
CA ASN A 52 17.45 -27.63 1.82
C ASN A 52 18.24 -26.31 1.76
N GLY A 53 17.52 -25.18 1.73
CA GLY A 53 18.12 -23.86 1.65
C GLY A 53 18.71 -23.40 2.99
N PRO A 54 19.41 -22.26 3.03
CA PRO A 54 19.96 -21.71 4.27
C PRO A 54 18.90 -21.21 5.25
N VAL A 55 17.60 -21.35 4.93
CA VAL A 55 16.49 -20.79 5.71
C VAL A 55 16.08 -21.78 6.79
N PRO A 56 16.11 -21.41 8.09
CA PRO A 56 15.71 -22.30 9.17
C PRO A 56 14.25 -22.78 9.04
N PRO A 57 13.93 -24.03 9.42
CA PRO A 57 12.57 -24.59 9.27
C PRO A 57 11.47 -23.76 9.94
N PHE A 58 11.75 -23.15 11.10
CA PHE A 58 10.77 -22.32 11.80
C PHE A 58 10.38 -21.05 11.04
N VAL A 59 11.26 -20.53 10.16
CA VAL A 59 10.97 -19.38 9.30
C VAL A 59 10.09 -19.80 8.13
N LEU A 60 10.33 -20.98 7.55
CA LEU A 60 9.53 -21.57 6.48
C LEU A 60 8.12 -21.94 6.97
N GLY A 61 7.98 -22.39 8.22
CA GLY A 61 6.70 -22.72 8.84
C GLY A 61 5.89 -21.51 9.35
N ARG A 62 6.39 -20.28 9.17
CA ARG A 62 5.72 -19.09 9.70
C ARG A 62 4.50 -18.71 8.87
N VAL A 63 3.32 -18.82 9.47
CA VAL A 63 2.03 -18.48 8.83
C VAL A 63 1.57 -17.04 9.05
N THR A 64 2.23 -16.29 9.94
CA THR A 64 1.89 -14.90 10.25
C THR A 64 2.96 -13.94 9.75
N LYS A 65 2.56 -12.78 9.22
CA LYS A 65 3.48 -11.66 8.96
C LYS A 65 3.44 -10.70 10.15
N GLY A 66 4.60 -10.25 10.62
CA GLY A 66 4.65 -9.18 11.63
C GLY A 66 3.93 -7.93 11.12
N GLY A 67 3.18 -7.26 11.99
CA GLY A 67 2.54 -6.00 11.67
C GLY A 67 3.59 -4.89 11.56
N PHE A 68 3.82 -4.37 10.36
CA PHE A 68 4.70 -3.21 10.12
C PHE A 68 3.94 -1.88 10.21
N ASN A 69 2.76 -1.88 10.84
CA ASN A 69 1.86 -0.73 10.96
C ASN A 69 2.11 0.10 12.23
N GLY A 70 3.11 -0.24 13.05
CA GLY A 70 3.42 0.49 14.29
C GLY A 70 3.70 1.97 14.04
N VAL A 71 4.50 2.29 13.01
CA VAL A 71 4.77 3.67 12.61
C VAL A 71 3.52 4.39 12.12
N SER A 72 2.64 3.70 11.38
CA SER A 72 1.37 4.23 10.91
C SER A 72 0.41 4.53 12.08
N TYR A 73 0.37 3.68 13.10
CA TYR A 73 -0.41 3.92 14.31
C TYR A 73 0.15 5.08 15.14
N ALA A 74 1.47 5.18 15.27
CA ALA A 74 2.09 6.29 15.98
C ALA A 74 1.77 7.63 15.29
N GLY A 75 1.87 7.68 13.95
CA GLY A 75 1.49 8.87 13.18
C GLY A 75 0.00 9.18 13.28
N LEU A 76 -0.86 8.17 13.17
CA LEU A 76 -2.30 8.36 13.32
C LEU A 76 -2.67 8.88 14.71
N PHE A 77 -2.09 8.32 15.77
CA PHE A 77 -2.29 8.78 17.14
C PHE A 77 -1.84 10.24 17.32
N GLY A 78 -0.62 10.56 16.89
CA GLY A 78 -0.06 11.90 17.05
C GLY A 78 -0.68 12.98 16.17
N HIS A 79 -1.44 12.61 15.14
CA HIS A 79 -1.99 13.53 14.13
C HIS A 79 -3.48 13.29 13.84
N ALA A 80 -4.21 12.66 14.76
CA ALA A 80 -5.64 12.36 14.59
C ALA A 80 -6.45 13.64 14.30
N ASP A 81 -6.17 14.74 15.02
CA ASP A 81 -6.85 16.02 14.85
C ASP A 81 -6.57 16.64 13.48
N THR A 82 -5.32 16.59 13.00
CA THR A 82 -4.95 17.05 11.66
C THR A 82 -5.68 16.27 10.57
N ILE A 83 -5.83 14.94 10.76
CA ILE A 83 -6.56 14.10 9.83
C ILE A 83 -8.07 14.38 9.90
N ALA A 84 -8.60 14.68 11.09
CA ALA A 84 -9.99 15.06 11.28
C ALA A 84 -10.32 16.40 10.63
N GLU A 85 -9.40 17.37 10.68
CA GLU A 85 -9.54 18.63 9.94
C GLU A 85 -9.53 18.39 8.42
N LEU A 86 -8.62 17.54 7.93
CA LEU A 86 -8.51 17.20 6.51
C LEU A 86 -9.79 16.52 5.98
N LEU A 87 -10.34 15.57 6.73
CA LEU A 87 -11.53 14.78 6.39
C LEU A 87 -12.83 15.36 6.96
N GLY A 88 -12.77 16.56 7.54
CA GLY A 88 -13.87 17.21 8.21
C GLY A 88 -14.85 17.92 7.24
N PRO A 89 -15.56 18.96 7.68
CA PRO A 89 -16.62 19.61 6.90
C PRO A 89 -16.17 20.15 5.52
N ALA A 90 -14.90 20.51 5.38
CA ALA A 90 -14.33 21.00 4.12
C ALA A 90 -13.85 19.89 3.16
N SER A 91 -14.02 18.62 3.55
CA SER A 91 -13.59 17.46 2.76
C SER A 91 -14.22 17.42 1.38
N ARG A 92 -13.38 17.27 0.35
CA ARG A 92 -13.83 17.02 -1.02
C ARG A 92 -14.51 15.67 -1.14
N LEU A 93 -13.99 14.65 -0.46
CA LEU A 93 -14.63 13.34 -0.41
C LEU A 93 -16.04 13.41 0.18
N ALA A 94 -16.24 14.16 1.27
CA ALA A 94 -17.57 14.36 1.85
C ALA A 94 -18.51 15.10 0.89
N SER A 95 -18.01 16.14 0.19
CA SER A 95 -18.81 16.88 -0.81
C SER A 95 -19.25 16.02 -2.00
N LEU A 96 -18.48 14.98 -2.33
CA LEU A 96 -18.80 14.00 -3.36
C LEU A 96 -19.66 12.83 -2.84
N GLY A 97 -20.00 12.80 -1.54
CA GLY A 97 -20.74 11.70 -0.93
C GLY A 97 -19.95 10.40 -0.76
N LEU A 98 -18.62 10.44 -0.92
CA LEU A 98 -17.72 9.28 -0.80
C LEU A 98 -17.25 9.03 0.63
N LEU A 99 -17.55 9.95 1.54
CA LEU A 99 -17.20 9.89 2.95
C LEU A 99 -18.37 10.39 3.81
N ILE A 100 -18.69 9.67 4.89
CA ILE A 100 -19.68 10.10 5.87
C ILE A 100 -18.94 10.73 7.06
N PRO A 101 -19.07 12.04 7.32
CA PRO A 101 -18.23 12.74 8.31
C PRO A 101 -18.33 12.19 9.73
N GLY A 102 -19.54 11.95 10.25
CA GLY A 102 -19.75 11.53 11.64
C GLY A 102 -19.02 10.23 12.02
N PRO A 103 -19.16 9.12 11.26
CA PRO A 103 -18.40 7.90 11.50
C PRO A 103 -16.87 8.08 11.42
N VAL A 104 -16.39 8.94 10.51
CA VAL A 104 -14.95 9.22 10.37
C VAL A 104 -14.42 10.00 11.57
N GLU A 105 -15.15 11.03 12.01
CA GLU A 105 -14.81 11.80 13.21
C GLU A 105 -14.78 10.91 14.46
N ALA A 106 -15.81 10.08 14.66
CA ALA A 106 -15.87 9.15 15.77
C ALA A 106 -14.69 8.15 15.76
N MET A 107 -14.35 7.62 14.58
CA MET A 107 -13.20 6.73 14.41
C MET A 107 -11.88 7.44 14.72
N LEU A 108 -11.67 8.67 14.22
CA LEU A 108 -10.45 9.42 14.44
C LEU A 108 -10.25 9.80 15.91
N ARG A 109 -11.34 10.11 16.64
CA ARG A 109 -11.30 10.30 18.09
C ARG A 109 -10.78 9.05 18.81
N LEU A 110 -11.31 7.87 18.50
CA LEU A 110 -10.81 6.61 19.07
C LEU A 110 -9.34 6.37 18.73
N ALA A 111 -8.92 6.73 17.51
CA ALA A 111 -7.53 6.61 17.10
C ALA A 111 -6.59 7.54 17.89
N GLY A 112 -7.02 8.78 18.18
CA GLY A 112 -6.33 9.73 19.04
C GLY A 112 -6.25 9.28 20.51
N GLU A 113 -7.16 8.41 20.96
CA GLU A 113 -7.09 7.73 22.26
C GLU A 113 -6.15 6.50 22.24
N GLY A 114 -5.47 6.24 21.12
CA GLY A 114 -4.54 5.12 20.94
C GLY A 114 -5.22 3.80 20.55
N GLN A 115 -6.51 3.81 20.25
CA GLN A 115 -7.23 2.60 19.86
C GLN A 115 -6.89 2.15 18.44
N ARG A 116 -7.00 0.84 18.21
CA ARG A 116 -6.83 0.25 16.88
C ARG A 116 -8.07 0.55 16.05
N VAL A 117 -7.89 1.30 14.97
CA VAL A 117 -8.95 1.59 13.98
C VAL A 117 -8.66 0.94 12.62
N PRO A 118 -9.63 0.86 11.70
CA PRO A 118 -9.48 0.32 10.34
C PRO A 118 -8.53 1.15 9.43
N GLN A 119 -7.23 1.09 9.69
CA GLN A 119 -6.19 1.88 9.02
C GLN A 119 -6.17 1.67 7.50
N GLY A 120 -6.48 0.45 7.04
CA GLY A 120 -6.58 0.10 5.63
C GLY A 120 -7.65 0.89 4.85
N SER A 121 -8.68 1.38 5.53
CA SER A 121 -9.73 2.23 4.94
C SER A 121 -9.41 3.72 5.08
N LEU A 122 -8.73 4.12 6.15
CA LEU A 122 -8.37 5.52 6.39
C LEU A 122 -7.27 6.00 5.43
N HIS A 123 -6.25 5.17 5.16
CA HIS A 123 -5.17 5.54 4.25
C HIS A 123 -5.65 5.94 2.84
N PRO A 124 -6.49 5.16 2.14
CA PRO A 124 -7.00 5.57 0.84
C PRO A 124 -7.90 6.81 0.91
N ALA A 125 -8.67 7.02 1.99
CA ALA A 125 -9.45 8.23 2.18
C ALA A 125 -8.54 9.48 2.27
N VAL A 126 -7.50 9.44 3.11
CA VAL A 126 -6.52 10.54 3.22
C VAL A 126 -5.81 10.78 1.89
N ALA A 127 -5.33 9.72 1.24
CA ALA A 127 -4.65 9.84 -0.06
C ALA A 127 -5.55 10.45 -1.13
N THR A 128 -6.82 10.04 -1.18
CA THR A 128 -7.79 10.55 -2.16
C THR A 128 -8.18 12.00 -1.88
N GLU A 129 -8.39 12.38 -0.61
CA GLU A 129 -8.64 13.77 -0.23
C GLU A 129 -7.47 14.69 -0.62
N VAL A 130 -6.23 14.28 -0.36
CA VAL A 130 -5.03 15.02 -0.76
C VAL A 130 -4.95 15.15 -2.28
N TRP A 131 -5.22 14.07 -3.02
CA TRP A 131 -5.24 14.09 -4.48
C TRP A 131 -6.31 15.04 -5.04
N LEU A 132 -7.54 14.99 -4.52
CA LEU A 132 -8.63 15.90 -4.93
C LEU A 132 -8.25 17.37 -4.71
N ARG A 133 -7.66 17.70 -3.55
CA ARG A 133 -7.17 19.05 -3.26
C ARG A 133 -6.03 19.50 -4.19
N GLN A 134 -5.20 18.57 -4.65
CA GLN A 134 -4.14 18.89 -5.62
C GLN A 134 -4.72 19.21 -7.00
N LEU A 135 -5.81 18.56 -7.42
CA LEU A 135 -6.49 18.87 -8.68
C LEU A 135 -7.06 20.29 -8.69
N ASP A 136 -7.56 20.78 -7.56
CA ASP A 136 -8.05 22.17 -7.42
C ASP A 136 -6.93 23.20 -7.66
N VAL A 137 -5.69 22.87 -7.26
CA VAL A 137 -4.53 23.78 -7.36
C VAL A 137 -3.78 23.64 -8.68
N ARG A 138 -3.77 22.43 -9.24
CA ARG A 138 -3.13 22.10 -10.52
C ARG A 138 -4.07 21.21 -11.32
N PRO A 139 -4.89 21.79 -12.21
CA PRO A 139 -5.61 21.01 -13.21
C PRO A 139 -4.56 20.45 -14.17
N VAL A 140 -4.08 19.24 -13.89
CA VAL A 140 -3.24 18.49 -14.81
C VAL A 140 -4.15 17.53 -15.58
N ALA A 141 -4.23 17.73 -16.90
CA ALA A 141 -4.61 16.66 -17.79
C ALA A 141 -3.52 15.59 -17.70
N TRP A 142 -3.74 14.56 -16.89
CA TRP A 142 -2.84 13.41 -16.79
C TRP A 142 -3.18 12.33 -17.82
N TRP A 143 -4.25 12.54 -18.59
CA TRP A 143 -4.63 11.74 -19.75
C TRP A 143 -4.82 12.65 -20.96
N GLU A 144 -4.62 12.07 -22.13
CA GLU A 144 -5.11 12.59 -23.41
C GLU A 144 -6.03 11.54 -24.03
N GLU A 145 -7.04 11.99 -24.78
CA GLU A 145 -7.86 11.08 -25.57
C GLU A 145 -7.05 10.65 -26.80
N VAL A 146 -6.65 9.38 -26.85
CA VAL A 146 -6.00 8.82 -28.04
C VAL A 146 -7.11 8.53 -29.06
N ALA A 147 -7.33 9.47 -29.99
CA ALA A 147 -8.41 9.40 -30.98
C ALA A 147 -8.25 8.22 -31.97
N ASP A 148 -7.02 7.74 -32.17
CA ASP A 148 -6.73 6.65 -33.09
C ASP A 148 -6.66 5.31 -32.35
N ARG A 149 -7.56 4.39 -32.71
CA ARG A 149 -7.48 3.00 -32.23
C ARG A 149 -6.15 2.40 -32.67
N VAL A 150 -5.41 1.81 -31.73
CA VAL A 150 -4.27 0.94 -32.05
C VAL A 150 -4.76 -0.14 -33.02
N ALA A 151 -4.28 -0.09 -34.26
CA ALA A 151 -4.59 -1.11 -35.25
C ALA A 151 -4.08 -2.46 -34.71
N THR A 152 -5.00 -3.40 -34.52
CA THR A 152 -4.67 -4.78 -34.21
C THR A 152 -3.93 -5.40 -35.39
N ALA A 153 -2.68 -5.82 -35.17
CA ALA A 153 -1.90 -6.64 -36.08
C ALA A 153 -2.31 -8.12 -36.01
#